data_AF-A0A060C0F2-F1
#
_entry.id   AF-A0A060C0F2-F1
#
_cell.length_a   1.000
_cell.length_b   1.000
_cell.length_c   1.000
_cell.angle_alpha   90.00
_cell.angle_beta   90.00
_cell.angle_gamma   90.00
#
_symmetry.space_group_name_H-M   'P 1'
#
loop_
_entity.id
_entity.type
_entity.pdbx_description
1 polymer ?
#
loop_
_entity_poly.entity_id
_entity_poly.type
_entity_poly.pdbx_seq_one_letter_code
_entity_poly.pdbx_strand_id
1 'polypeptide(L)'
;KSVPKPLLRRVLDKLSRNDAIFAPRIVSDGRSLLLDSRTAGDEPFMLANNLRGVVVLVDRDRVKSGLFAIRKFGADVLLLDDGFQYVRLDHRLEVTLVDSQAPFGNGHMLPRGMLREPPANLRRATHILLTKCVPGADYSALVARI
;
A
#
# COMPACT_ATOMS: atom_id res chain seq x y z
N LYS A 1 -10.29 -3.19 14.47
CA LYS A 1 -9.28 -2.27 15.09
C LYS A 1 -8.47 -3.08 16.09
N SER A 2 -7.14 -3.13 15.97
CA SER A 2 -6.31 -3.86 16.96
C SER A 2 -6.10 -2.99 18.19
N VAL A 3 -6.31 -3.56 19.38
CA VAL A 3 -6.05 -2.88 20.66
C VAL A 3 -4.54 -2.90 20.92
N PRO A 4 -3.90 -1.78 21.31
CA PRO A 4 -2.46 -1.77 21.59
C PRO A 4 -2.13 -2.58 22.85
N LYS A 5 -1.00 -3.30 22.81
CA LYS A 5 -0.52 -4.10 23.94
C LYS A 5 -0.09 -3.20 25.14
N PRO A 6 -0.23 -3.67 26.39
CA PRO A 6 0.22 -2.97 27.59
C PRO A 6 1.73 -2.63 27.56
N LEU A 7 2.10 -1.51 28.19
CA LEU A 7 3.44 -0.92 28.13
C LEU A 7 4.54 -1.87 28.64
N LEU A 8 4.27 -2.57 29.75
CA LEU A 8 5.18 -3.57 30.34
C LEU A 8 5.51 -4.70 29.35
N ARG A 9 4.51 -5.18 28.61
CA ARG A 9 4.70 -6.26 27.62
C ARG A 9 5.56 -5.81 26.45
N ARG A 10 5.48 -4.53 26.05
CA ARG A 10 6.33 -3.96 24.99
C ARG A 10 7.78 -3.82 25.42
N VAL A 11 8.05 -3.56 26.71
CA VAL A 11 9.40 -3.49 27.27
C VAL A 11 10.00 -4.89 27.39
N LEU A 12 9.22 -5.86 27.88
CA LEU A 12 9.61 -7.27 27.93
C LEU A 12 9.88 -7.87 26.54
N ASP A 13 9.03 -7.60 25.55
CA ASP A 13 9.21 -8.02 24.14
C ASP A 13 10.45 -7.36 23.48
N LYS A 14 10.96 -6.25 24.05
CA LYS A 14 12.15 -5.52 23.53
C LYS A 14 13.44 -5.99 24.21
N LEU A 15 13.37 -6.42 25.47
CA LEU A 15 14.48 -6.93 26.27
C LEU A 15 14.74 -8.42 26.02
N SER A 16 13.67 -9.20 25.90
CA SER A 16 13.77 -10.53 25.36
C SER A 16 13.95 -10.38 23.86
N ARG A 17 15.01 -10.95 23.28
CA ARG A 17 15.06 -11.30 21.84
C ARG A 17 13.97 -12.34 21.49
N ASN A 18 12.82 -12.32 22.15
CA ASN A 18 11.60 -12.92 21.68
C ASN A 18 11.15 -12.07 20.49
N ASP A 19 11.69 -12.41 19.33
CA ASP A 19 10.91 -12.37 18.10
C ASP A 19 9.70 -13.30 18.28
N ALA A 20 8.75 -12.90 19.15
CA ALA A 20 7.43 -13.49 19.17
C ALA A 20 6.91 -13.34 17.75
N ILE A 21 6.93 -14.47 17.02
CA ILE A 21 6.88 -14.60 15.56
C ILE A 21 5.96 -13.51 15.01
N PHE A 22 6.56 -12.41 14.52
CA PHE A 22 5.79 -11.39 13.84
C PHE A 22 5.25 -12.05 12.58
N ALA A 23 3.94 -12.29 12.56
CA ALA A 23 3.24 -12.83 11.41
C ALA A 23 2.19 -11.80 10.98
N PRO A 24 2.34 -11.17 9.80
CA PRO A 24 1.28 -10.36 9.23
C PRO A 24 0.06 -11.25 8.94
N ARG A 25 -1.12 -10.65 8.71
CA ARG A 25 -2.26 -11.44 8.25
C ARG A 25 -1.99 -11.90 6.83
N ILE A 26 -1.84 -13.20 6.63
CA ILE A 26 -1.65 -13.82 5.33
C ILE A 26 -3.05 -14.11 4.77
N VAL A 27 -3.48 -13.36 3.76
CA VAL A 27 -4.79 -13.54 3.11
C VAL A 27 -4.69 -14.63 2.04
N SER A 28 -3.58 -14.64 1.29
CA SER A 28 -3.22 -15.69 0.34
C SER A 28 -1.74 -16.01 0.50
N ASP A 29 -1.39 -17.29 0.42
CA ASP A 29 -0.01 -17.80 0.34
C ASP A 29 0.45 -18.03 -1.11
N GLY A 30 -0.31 -17.53 -2.09
CA GLY A 30 -0.11 -17.75 -3.52
C GLY A 30 -0.74 -19.03 -4.05
N ARG A 31 -1.19 -19.95 -3.18
CA ARG A 31 -1.84 -21.20 -3.58
C ARG A 31 -3.30 -21.24 -3.14
N SER A 32 -3.56 -20.77 -1.93
CA SER A 32 -4.84 -20.87 -1.25
C SER A 32 -5.22 -19.55 -0.58
N LEU A 33 -6.53 -19.29 -0.54
CA LEU A 33 -7.11 -18.26 0.31
C LEU A 33 -7.16 -18.76 1.76
N LEU A 34 -6.49 -18.04 2.66
CA LEU A 34 -6.37 -18.42 4.07
C LEU A 34 -7.33 -17.63 4.97
N LEU A 35 -7.79 -16.46 4.52
CA LEU A 35 -8.70 -15.59 5.27
C LEU A 35 -9.89 -15.21 4.40
N ASP A 36 -11.06 -15.07 5.04
CA ASP A 36 -12.26 -14.57 4.39
C ASP A 36 -12.29 -13.04 4.34
N SER A 37 -13.19 -12.48 3.52
CA SER A 37 -13.37 -11.03 3.39
C SER A 37 -13.66 -10.33 4.73
N ARG A 38 -14.40 -10.98 5.64
CA ARG A 38 -14.70 -10.40 6.97
C ARG A 38 -13.45 -10.21 7.82
N THR A 39 -12.50 -11.13 7.70
CA THR A 39 -11.27 -11.12 8.51
C THR A 39 -10.15 -10.31 7.86
N ALA A 40 -10.01 -10.42 6.54
CA ALA A 40 -8.95 -9.78 5.76
C ALA A 40 -9.27 -8.32 5.42
N GLY A 41 -10.54 -7.99 5.25
CA GLY A 41 -11.00 -6.82 4.50
C GLY A 41 -11.45 -7.23 3.09
N ASP A 42 -12.28 -6.40 2.47
CA ASP A 42 -12.78 -6.56 1.11
C ASP A 42 -11.67 -6.44 0.05
N GLU A 43 -10.88 -5.37 0.07
CA GLU A 43 -9.81 -5.14 -0.91
C GLU A 43 -8.73 -6.23 -0.89
N PRO A 44 -8.14 -6.61 0.27
CA PRO A 44 -7.10 -7.65 0.28
C PRO A 44 -7.66 -9.02 -0.10
N PHE A 45 -8.90 -9.32 0.26
CA PHE A 45 -9.57 -10.56 -0.14
C PHE A 45 -9.83 -10.59 -1.64
N MET A 46 -10.33 -9.50 -2.22
CA MET A 46 -10.54 -9.37 -3.66
C MET A 46 -9.23 -9.58 -4.42
N LEU A 47 -8.14 -8.91 -4.01
CA LEU A 47 -6.82 -9.10 -4.61
C LEU A 47 -6.36 -10.55 -4.52
N ALA A 48 -6.44 -11.15 -3.33
CA ALA A 48 -6.05 -12.53 -3.10
C ALA A 48 -6.86 -13.53 -3.92
N ASN A 49 -8.16 -13.27 -4.10
CA ASN A 49 -9.07 -14.15 -4.85
C ASN A 49 -8.82 -14.08 -6.36
N ASN A 50 -8.49 -12.89 -6.87
CA ASN A 50 -8.30 -12.65 -8.30
C ASN A 50 -6.87 -12.99 -8.76
N LEU A 51 -5.88 -12.88 -7.88
CA LEU A 51 -4.46 -13.05 -8.20
C LEU A 51 -3.93 -14.40 -7.70
N ARG A 52 -4.28 -15.47 -8.41
CA ARG A 52 -3.68 -16.80 -8.16
C ARG A 52 -2.16 -16.74 -8.37
N GLY A 53 -1.40 -17.40 -7.51
CA GLY A 53 0.08 -17.35 -7.54
C GLY A 53 0.68 -16.18 -6.77
N VAL A 54 -0.11 -15.22 -6.28
CA VAL A 54 0.39 -14.05 -5.57
C VAL A 54 0.14 -14.17 -4.06
N VAL A 55 1.19 -13.92 -3.28
CA VAL A 55 1.09 -13.82 -1.81
C VAL A 55 0.51 -12.46 -1.46
N VAL A 56 -0.56 -12.44 -0.65
CA VAL A 56 -1.22 -11.21 -0.22
C VAL A 56 -1.20 -11.11 1.30
N LEU A 57 -0.53 -10.07 1.80
CA LEU A 57 -0.32 -9.83 3.23
C LEU A 57 -0.94 -8.50 3.66
N VAL A 58 -1.51 -8.47 4.87
CA VAL A 58 -2.09 -7.26 5.46
C VAL A 58 -1.49 -7.00 6.83
N ASP A 59 -0.68 -5.95 6.94
CA ASP A 59 -0.19 -5.45 8.23
C ASP A 59 0.11 -3.95 8.21
N ARG A 60 -0.22 -3.24 9.30
CA ARG A 60 0.04 -1.79 9.42
C ARG A 60 1.53 -1.44 9.23
N ASP A 61 2.43 -2.31 9.64
CA ASP A 61 3.88 -2.17 9.44
C ASP A 61 4.30 -2.89 8.15
N ARG A 62 4.31 -2.14 7.04
CA ARG A 62 4.65 -2.67 5.72
C ARG A 62 6.11 -3.10 5.62
N VAL A 63 7.01 -2.46 6.40
CA VAL A 63 8.43 -2.84 6.44
C VAL A 63 8.55 -4.25 7.01
N LYS A 64 7.93 -4.52 8.16
CA LYS A 64 7.97 -5.85 8.76
C LYS A 64 7.23 -6.89 7.90
N SER A 65 6.10 -6.53 7.31
CA SER A 65 5.36 -7.43 6.42
C SER A 65 6.16 -7.78 5.15
N GLY A 66 6.87 -6.82 4.57
CA GLY A 66 7.76 -7.05 3.43
C GLY A 66 8.92 -7.98 3.77
N LEU A 67 9.59 -7.74 4.91
CA LEU A 67 10.63 -8.64 5.41
C LEU A 67 10.11 -10.06 5.67
N PHE A 68 8.88 -10.18 6.19
CA PHE A 68 8.22 -11.46 6.36
C PHE A 68 7.97 -12.14 5.02
N ALA A 69 7.48 -11.41 4.01
CA ALA A 69 7.24 -11.93 2.67
C ALA A 69 8.53 -12.50 2.04
N ILE A 70 9.63 -11.74 2.12
CA ILE A 70 10.95 -12.15 1.63
C ILE A 70 11.41 -13.42 2.34
N ARG A 71 11.42 -13.43 3.68
CA ARG A 71 11.96 -14.56 4.46
C ARG A 71 11.11 -15.83 4.37
N LYS A 72 9.78 -15.69 4.36
CA LYS A 72 8.84 -16.83 4.45
C LYS A 72 8.47 -17.39 3.09
N PHE A 73 8.28 -16.52 2.10
CA PHE A 73 7.77 -16.90 0.78
C PHE A 73 8.80 -16.73 -0.34
N GLY A 74 9.99 -16.20 -0.04
CA GLY A 74 11.01 -15.95 -1.06
C GLY A 74 10.60 -14.86 -2.06
N ALA A 75 9.82 -13.87 -1.62
CA ALA A 75 9.36 -12.81 -2.51
C ALA A 75 10.54 -11.93 -2.99
N ASP A 76 10.76 -11.87 -4.30
CA ASP A 76 11.77 -11.00 -4.92
C ASP A 76 11.25 -9.60 -5.22
N VAL A 77 9.92 -9.45 -5.33
CA VAL A 77 9.23 -8.19 -5.63
C VAL A 77 8.12 -7.97 -4.60
N LEU A 78 8.07 -6.76 -4.06
CA LEU A 78 7.02 -6.31 -3.15
C LEU A 78 6.23 -5.21 -3.84
N LEU A 79 4.89 -5.35 -3.86
CA LEU A 79 3.97 -4.33 -4.36
C LEU A 79 3.12 -3.83 -3.19
N LEU A 80 3.14 -2.52 -2.95
CA LEU A 80 2.26 -1.89 -1.97
C LEU A 80 1.07 -1.28 -2.71
N ASP A 81 -0.10 -1.88 -2.53
CA ASP A 81 -1.36 -1.25 -2.93
C ASP A 81 -1.62 -0.01 -2.06
N ASP A 82 -2.00 1.08 -2.70
CA ASP A 82 -2.18 2.41 -2.09
C ASP A 82 -0.99 2.86 -1.21
N GLY A 83 0.23 2.60 -1.70
CA GLY A 83 1.48 2.78 -0.95
C GLY A 83 2.05 4.20 -0.92
N PHE A 84 1.54 5.13 -1.73
CA PHE A 84 2.23 6.40 -2.00
C PHE A 84 2.38 7.30 -0.76
N GLN A 85 1.43 7.28 0.19
CA GLN A 85 1.58 7.99 1.47
C GLN A 85 2.50 7.26 2.48
N TYR A 86 2.93 6.03 2.20
CA TYR A 86 3.74 5.23 3.11
C TYR A 86 5.23 5.55 2.97
N VAL A 87 5.64 6.71 3.49
CA VAL A 87 7.01 7.26 3.36
C VAL A 87 8.09 6.50 4.14
N ARG A 88 7.71 5.55 5.00
CA ARG A 88 8.62 4.80 5.87
C ARG A 88 9.34 3.64 5.16
N LEU A 89 8.88 3.26 3.98
CA LEU A 89 9.54 2.27 3.14
C LEU A 89 10.35 3.03 2.10
N ASP A 90 11.61 2.64 1.91
CA ASP A 90 12.38 3.16 0.79
C ASP A 90 11.91 2.43 -0.47
N HIS A 91 11.32 3.19 -1.39
CA HIS A 91 10.70 2.65 -2.58
C HIS A 91 11.62 2.88 -3.77
N ARG A 92 12.04 1.79 -4.42
CA ARG A 92 12.83 1.89 -5.65
C ARG A 92 12.01 2.44 -6.81
N LEU A 93 10.72 2.12 -6.85
CA LEU A 93 9.77 2.53 -7.89
C LEU A 93 8.47 2.99 -7.23
N GLU A 94 8.17 4.27 -7.36
CA GLU A 94 6.93 4.89 -6.91
C GLU A 94 6.08 5.21 -8.13
N VAL A 95 4.90 4.59 -8.21
CA VAL A 95 3.95 4.81 -9.31
C VAL A 95 2.71 5.48 -8.74
N THR A 96 2.42 6.69 -9.21
CA THR A 96 1.23 7.44 -8.77
C THR A 96 0.22 7.57 -9.88
N LEU A 97 -1.05 7.42 -9.54
CA LEU A 97 -2.15 7.60 -10.48
C LEU A 97 -2.66 9.04 -10.40
N VAL A 98 -2.82 9.70 -11.55
CA VAL A 98 -3.51 10.99 -11.66
C VAL A 98 -4.74 10.79 -12.53
N ASP A 99 -5.90 11.18 -12.01
CA ASP A 99 -7.15 11.19 -12.78
C ASP A 99 -7.10 12.33 -13.81
N SER A 100 -7.11 11.98 -15.09
CA SER A 100 -7.01 12.96 -16.19
C SER A 100 -8.28 13.81 -16.35
N GLN A 101 -9.43 13.37 -15.83
CA GLN A 101 -10.70 14.07 -15.95
C GLN A 101 -10.92 15.09 -14.82
N ALA A 102 -10.30 14.86 -13.65
CA ALA A 102 -10.38 15.76 -12.50
C ALA A 102 -9.02 15.91 -11.80
N PRO A 103 -7.97 16.35 -12.52
CA PRO A 103 -6.62 16.43 -11.96
C PRO A 103 -6.60 17.43 -10.80
N PHE A 104 -6.28 16.93 -9.62
CA PHE A 104 -6.24 17.67 -8.35
C PHE A 104 -7.58 18.19 -7.83
N GLY A 105 -8.71 17.83 -8.45
CA GLY A 105 -10.07 18.22 -8.03
C GLY A 105 -10.22 19.73 -7.84
N ASN A 106 -10.65 20.15 -6.65
CA ASN A 106 -10.78 21.57 -6.28
C ASN A 106 -9.48 22.19 -5.72
N GLY A 107 -8.34 21.50 -5.84
CA GLY A 107 -7.03 21.97 -5.38
C GLY A 107 -6.82 21.96 -3.86
N HIS A 108 -7.80 21.50 -3.08
CA HIS A 108 -7.70 21.45 -1.63
C HIS A 108 -7.49 20.02 -1.11
N MET A 109 -6.78 19.92 0.01
CA MET A 109 -6.67 18.67 0.76
C MET A 109 -7.94 18.38 1.57
N LEU A 110 -8.09 17.13 2.00
CA LEU A 110 -9.12 16.72 2.94
C LEU A 110 -9.09 17.61 4.21
N PRO A 111 -10.25 18.00 4.76
CA PRO A 111 -11.61 17.65 4.33
C PRO A 111 -12.21 18.59 3.26
N ARG A 112 -11.53 19.69 2.88
CA ARG A 112 -12.07 20.70 1.94
C ARG A 112 -12.08 20.21 0.49
N GLY A 113 -11.17 19.32 0.13
CA GLY A 113 -11.10 18.67 -1.17
C GLY A 113 -10.74 17.20 -1.06
N MET A 114 -10.39 16.57 -2.18
CA MET A 114 -10.13 15.13 -2.25
C MET A 114 -8.65 14.75 -2.16
N LEU A 115 -7.74 15.73 -2.15
CA LEU A 115 -6.31 15.45 -2.06
C LEU A 115 -5.95 14.93 -0.67
N ARG A 116 -5.27 13.79 -0.62
CA ARG A 116 -4.72 13.24 0.64
C ARG A 116 -3.40 13.90 1.04
N GLU A 117 -2.71 14.48 0.07
CA GLU A 117 -1.45 15.20 0.23
C GLU A 117 -1.31 16.31 -0.83
N PRO A 118 -0.42 17.29 -0.64
CA PRO A 118 -0.23 18.38 -1.61
C PRO A 118 0.29 17.84 -2.97
N PRO A 119 -0.12 18.41 -4.12
CA PRO A 119 0.37 17.98 -5.43
C PRO A 119 1.90 18.01 -5.57
N ALA A 120 2.58 18.91 -4.86
CA ALA A 120 4.04 19.01 -4.84
C ALA A 120 4.75 17.73 -4.35
N ASN A 121 4.04 16.79 -3.72
CA ASN A 121 4.59 15.50 -3.34
C ASN A 121 4.69 14.51 -4.50
N LEU A 122 4.09 14.81 -5.66
CA LEU A 122 4.29 14.05 -6.91
C LEU A 122 5.75 13.96 -7.32
N ARG A 123 6.62 14.86 -6.84
CA ARG A 123 8.08 14.76 -6.99
C ARG A 123 8.69 13.44 -6.48
N ARG A 124 7.99 12.71 -5.61
CA ARG A 124 8.41 11.40 -5.11
C ARG A 124 8.11 10.27 -6.11
N ALA A 125 7.18 10.49 -7.03
CA ALA A 125 6.81 9.51 -8.04
C ALA A 125 7.96 9.34 -9.02
N THR A 126 8.31 8.08 -9.30
CA THR A 126 9.19 7.73 -10.41
C THR A 126 8.42 7.71 -11.73
N HIS A 127 7.14 7.33 -11.67
CA HIS A 127 6.24 7.26 -12.81
C HIS A 127 4.87 7.79 -12.41
N ILE A 128 4.23 8.52 -13.32
CA ILE A 128 2.88 9.02 -13.14
C ILE A 128 2.03 8.44 -14.27
N LEU A 129 0.98 7.72 -13.89
CA LEU A 129 0.02 7.14 -14.83
C LEU A 129 -1.22 8.03 -14.88
N LEU A 130 -1.49 8.59 -16.06
CA LEU A 130 -2.74 9.27 -16.32
C LEU A 130 -3.85 8.24 -16.50
N THR A 131 -4.85 8.29 -15.64
CA THR A 131 -5.99 7.38 -15.62
C THR A 131 -7.22 8.06 -16.22
N LYS A 132 -8.20 7.24 -16.64
CA LYS A 132 -9.45 7.69 -17.27
C LYS A 132 -9.24 8.56 -18.53
N CYS A 133 -8.13 8.31 -19.23
CA CYS A 133 -7.82 9.00 -20.47
C CYS A 133 -8.87 8.69 -21.54
N VAL A 134 -9.20 9.71 -22.33
CA VAL A 134 -10.11 9.64 -23.47
C VAL A 134 -9.24 9.52 -24.73
N PRO A 135 -9.50 8.52 -25.60
CA PRO A 135 -8.75 8.36 -26.84
C PRO A 135 -8.79 9.64 -27.69
N GLY A 136 -7.62 10.08 -28.17
CA GLY A 136 -7.48 11.27 -29.02
C GLY A 136 -7.48 12.62 -28.29
N ALA A 137 -7.63 12.65 -26.96
CA ALA A 137 -7.48 13.88 -26.18
C ALA A 137 -6.00 14.29 -26.02
N ASP A 138 -5.75 15.60 -25.96
CA ASP A 138 -4.44 16.17 -25.66
C ASP A 138 -4.29 16.39 -24.14
N TYR A 139 -3.22 15.83 -23.57
CA TYR A 139 -2.89 15.93 -22.14
C TYR A 139 -1.68 16.82 -21.87
N SER A 140 -1.13 17.51 -22.87
CA SER A 140 0.09 18.32 -22.74
C SER A 140 -0.01 19.38 -21.63
N ALA A 141 -1.17 20.03 -21.51
CA ALA A 141 -1.42 21.01 -20.45
C ALA A 141 -1.48 20.40 -19.04
N LEU A 142 -1.96 19.16 -18.91
CA LEU A 142 -1.94 18.44 -17.63
C LEU A 142 -0.53 18.00 -17.28
N VAL A 143 0.21 17.44 -18.25
CA VAL A 143 1.61 17.02 -18.05
C VAL A 143 2.46 18.20 -17.61
N ALA A 144 2.25 19.40 -18.17
CA ALA A 144 2.97 20.60 -17.76
C ALA A 144 2.66 21.09 -16.31
N ARG A 145 1.57 20.63 -15.71
CA ARG A 145 1.17 20.97 -14.32
C ARG A 145 1.65 19.96 -13.28
N ILE A 146 2.10 18.79 -13.73
CA ILE A 146 2.59 17.68 -12.92
C ILE A 146 4.10 17.85 -12.73
#